data_AF-A0A485CVJ1-F1
#
_entry.id   AF-A0A485CVJ1-F1
#
_cell.length_a   1.000
_cell.length_b   1.000
_cell.length_c   1.000
_cell.angle_alpha   90.00
_cell.angle_beta   90.00
_cell.angle_gamma   90.00
#
_symmetry.space_group_name_H-M   'P 1'
#
loop_
_entity.id
_entity.type
_entity.pdbx_description
1 polymer ?
#
loop_
_entity_poly.entity_id
_entity_poly.type
_entity_poly.pdbx_seq_one_letter_code
_entity_poly.pdbx_strand_id
1 'polypeptide(L)'
;MLVPPLAAVRTLRVIYGPHGAPEFFAADYIDTFFATDWEVHFNSSRTGVRLIGPKPLWARESGGDAGLHPSNIHDNPYAVGAVDFTGDMPVILGPDGPSLGGFVCPVTVIEADLWQLGQLKAGDKVRFVAVDLSTARRLAAGYRDELATLEAMPVAWQPAPLTSPVVMSCAEADKRLVARLSGDTHLLLEAGEAELDLVLRFRIHALMQALESRSRPGVIDLTPGIRSLQIHFQPETLTLDALLSWVSVEWAAVCVSDDLQVPTRVVHLPLSWDDPACRTAIDKYMTTVRRDAPWCPSNLEFIRRINDLPDEQAVWQTVFDRQLSGDGAGRCLSWRAGGDAARSASSTGDHQIQSGAYLDGGKLGGDRRSPICASMVWKVPGAYQFVGRTLQMWNRYHEVADFAGKPWLLRVFDQLRFYPVSADELATDPPRFPAWPLSAAH
;
A
#
# COMPACT_ATOMS: atom_id res chain seq x y z
N MET A 1 11.80 5.28 41.27
CA MET A 1 10.87 5.19 40.13
C MET A 1 11.59 5.83 38.95
N LEU A 2 12.22 5.04 38.07
CA LEU A 2 13.30 5.49 37.17
C LEU A 2 12.86 5.80 35.73
N VAL A 3 11.55 5.90 35.46
CA VAL A 3 11.05 6.30 34.14
C VAL A 3 10.27 7.61 34.30
N PRO A 4 10.66 8.69 33.61
CA PRO A 4 9.88 9.93 33.64
C PRO A 4 8.45 9.64 33.14
N PRO A 5 7.43 10.26 33.77
CA PRO A 5 6.06 10.12 33.29
C PRO A 5 6.01 10.62 31.85
N LEU A 6 5.47 9.79 30.96
CA LEU A 6 5.32 10.16 29.57
C LEU A 6 4.35 11.39 29.48
N ALA A 7 4.68 12.39 28.65
CA ALA A 7 3.95 13.66 28.55
C ALA A 7 2.43 13.54 28.29
N ALA A 8 1.63 14.58 28.53
CA ALA A 8 0.20 14.50 28.18
C ALA A 8 -0.05 14.39 26.66
N VAL A 9 0.83 15.01 25.86
CA VAL A 9 0.86 14.90 24.39
C VAL A 9 2.21 14.31 24.00
N ARG A 10 2.22 13.20 23.27
CA ARG A 10 3.42 12.56 22.72
C ARG A 10 3.89 13.35 21.52
N THR A 11 5.19 13.62 21.44
CA THR A 11 5.80 14.18 20.25
C THR A 11 6.34 13.05 19.39
N LEU A 12 5.85 12.93 18.17
CA LEU A 12 6.37 12.01 17.15
C LEU A 12 7.14 12.83 16.12
N ARG A 13 8.45 12.60 16.02
CA ARG A 13 9.28 13.26 15.02
C ARG A 13 9.14 12.53 13.69
N VAL A 14 9.02 13.30 12.62
CA VAL A 14 8.71 12.77 11.29
C VAL A 14 9.59 13.39 10.22
N ILE A 15 9.83 12.62 9.15
CA ILE A 15 10.26 13.16 7.86
C ILE A 15 9.01 13.52 7.08
N TYR A 16 8.99 14.73 6.49
CA TYR A 16 7.93 15.16 5.59
C TYR A 16 8.10 14.49 4.22
N GLY A 17 7.02 13.88 3.73
CA GLY A 17 7.00 13.03 2.55
C GLY A 17 6.43 11.63 2.82
N PRO A 18 6.16 10.85 1.76
CA PRO A 18 6.42 11.19 0.36
C PRO A 18 5.38 12.12 -0.29
N HIS A 19 4.12 12.12 0.17
CA HIS A 19 3.00 12.77 -0.50
C HIS A 19 2.50 14.02 0.24
N GLY A 20 3.20 15.15 0.06
CA GLY A 20 2.87 16.42 0.72
C GLY A 20 2.09 17.42 -0.14
N ALA A 21 1.93 18.64 0.39
CA ALA A 21 1.59 19.82 -0.37
C ALA A 21 2.75 20.27 -1.30
N PRO A 22 2.45 20.92 -2.44
CA PRO A 22 1.11 21.29 -2.91
C PRO A 22 0.43 20.21 -3.77
N GLU A 23 1.08 19.07 -4.01
CA GLU A 23 0.61 18.08 -4.99
C GLU A 23 -0.65 17.33 -4.53
N PHE A 24 -0.71 16.96 -3.25
CA PHE A 24 -1.79 16.12 -2.72
C PHE A 24 -2.67 16.87 -1.71
N PHE A 25 -2.05 17.67 -0.84
CA PHE A 25 -2.71 18.43 0.21
C PHE A 25 -2.61 19.93 -0.07
N ALA A 26 -3.62 20.68 0.35
CA ALA A 26 -3.51 22.13 0.42
C ALA A 26 -2.48 22.54 1.49
N ALA A 27 -1.75 23.63 1.25
CA ALA A 27 -0.65 24.05 2.13
C ALA A 27 -1.15 24.40 3.56
N ASP A 28 -2.31 25.05 3.65
CA ASP A 28 -2.98 25.39 4.91
C ASP A 28 -3.38 24.16 5.74
N TYR A 29 -3.72 23.05 5.07
CA TYR A 29 -3.98 21.79 5.75
C TYR A 29 -2.71 21.15 6.28
N ILE A 30 -1.57 21.27 5.58
CA ILE A 30 -0.29 20.80 6.13
C ILE A 30 0.09 21.58 7.40
N ASP A 31 -0.12 22.90 7.42
CA ASP A 31 0.07 23.69 8.64
C ASP A 31 -0.86 23.22 9.78
N THR A 32 -2.12 22.96 9.44
CA THR A 32 -3.11 22.41 10.38
C THR A 32 -2.69 21.03 10.90
N PHE A 33 -2.16 20.17 10.04
CA PHE A 33 -1.72 18.82 10.38
C PHE A 33 -0.63 18.83 11.46
N PHE A 34 0.37 19.69 11.31
CA PHE A 34 1.48 19.83 12.28
C PHE A 34 1.08 20.58 13.56
N ALA A 35 0.09 21.48 13.51
CA ALA A 35 -0.42 22.17 14.69
C ALA A 35 -1.36 21.30 15.56
N THR A 36 -1.97 20.28 14.97
CA THR A 36 -3.00 19.45 15.61
C THR A 36 -2.42 18.51 16.67
N ASP A 37 -3.11 18.41 17.80
CA ASP A 37 -2.97 17.29 18.73
C ASP A 37 -3.95 16.19 18.33
N TRP A 38 -3.44 15.16 17.67
CA TRP A 38 -4.21 14.03 17.15
C TRP A 38 -4.55 13.07 18.28
N GLU A 39 -5.81 12.66 18.39
CA GLU A 39 -6.25 11.70 19.40
C GLU A 39 -6.19 10.27 18.85
N VAL A 40 -5.65 9.33 19.62
CA VAL A 40 -5.57 7.92 19.24
C VAL A 40 -6.95 7.29 19.34
N HIS A 41 -7.46 6.81 18.21
CA HIS A 41 -8.76 6.15 18.14
C HIS A 41 -8.69 4.72 18.72
N PHE A 42 -9.79 4.24 19.31
CA PHE A 42 -9.85 2.91 19.96
C PHE A 42 -9.59 1.74 19.01
N ASN A 43 -9.91 1.90 17.73
CA ASN A 43 -9.69 0.90 16.69
C ASN A 43 -8.24 0.92 16.17
N SER A 44 -7.29 0.76 17.09
CA SER A 44 -5.84 0.75 16.84
C SER A 44 -5.25 -0.60 17.27
N SER A 45 -4.29 -1.10 16.50
CA SER A 45 -3.60 -2.37 16.79
C SER A 45 -2.19 -2.38 16.21
N ARG A 46 -1.50 -3.53 16.24
CA ARG A 46 -0.18 -3.70 15.60
C ARG A 46 -0.18 -3.45 14.08
N THR A 47 -1.34 -3.51 13.43
CA THR A 47 -1.48 -3.16 12.01
C THR A 47 -1.42 -1.65 11.76
N GLY A 48 -1.79 -0.85 12.76
CA GLY A 48 -1.72 0.60 12.69
C GLY A 48 -2.47 1.31 13.81
N VAL A 49 -2.04 2.54 14.08
CA VAL A 49 -2.60 3.44 15.09
C VAL A 49 -3.47 4.48 14.39
N ARG A 50 -4.78 4.37 14.55
CA ARG A 50 -5.74 5.29 13.93
C ARG A 50 -5.80 6.60 14.72
N LEU A 51 -5.98 7.69 13.99
CA LEU A 51 -6.00 9.03 14.56
C LEU A 51 -7.32 9.74 14.29
N ILE A 52 -7.77 10.52 15.26
CA ILE A 52 -8.91 11.41 15.18
C ILE A 52 -8.36 12.83 15.12
N GLY A 53 -8.83 13.60 14.14
CA GLY A 53 -8.41 14.98 13.95
C GLY A 53 -9.18 15.68 12.84
N PRO A 54 -8.67 16.82 12.35
CA PRO A 54 -9.31 17.61 11.31
C PRO A 54 -9.40 16.83 10.00
N LYS A 55 -10.44 17.14 9.21
CA LYS A 55 -10.57 16.60 7.87
C LYS A 55 -9.54 17.23 6.92
N PRO A 56 -8.95 16.45 6.00
CA PRO A 56 -8.02 16.95 5.00
C PRO A 56 -8.65 17.94 4.04
N LEU A 57 -7.85 18.94 3.66
CA LEU A 57 -8.10 19.77 2.48
C LEU A 57 -7.18 19.29 1.37
N TRP A 58 -7.80 18.79 0.31
CA TRP A 58 -7.12 18.17 -0.82
C TRP A 58 -6.76 19.21 -1.87
N ALA A 59 -5.59 19.07 -2.50
CA ALA A 59 -5.17 19.93 -3.61
C ALA A 59 -5.74 19.48 -4.98
N ARG A 60 -6.40 18.31 -5.01
CA ARG A 60 -6.99 17.69 -6.19
C ARG A 60 -8.42 17.26 -5.93
N GLU A 61 -9.22 17.22 -6.98
CA GLU A 61 -10.65 16.83 -6.89
C GLU A 61 -10.85 15.32 -6.90
N SER A 62 -9.90 14.54 -7.44
CA SER A 62 -9.92 13.08 -7.43
C SER A 62 -8.53 12.47 -7.53
N GLY A 63 -8.42 11.17 -7.28
CA GLY A 63 -7.22 10.36 -7.57
C GLY A 63 -7.12 9.91 -9.03
N GLY A 64 -8.04 10.33 -9.91
CA GLY A 64 -8.08 9.92 -11.31
C GLY A 64 -8.30 8.41 -11.45
N ASP A 65 -7.49 7.76 -12.31
CA ASP A 65 -7.58 6.32 -12.55
C ASP A 65 -7.25 5.50 -11.28
N ALA A 66 -6.55 6.06 -10.29
CA ALA A 66 -6.32 5.38 -9.01
C ALA A 66 -7.56 5.32 -8.09
N GLY A 67 -8.63 6.05 -8.44
CA GLY A 67 -9.91 6.08 -7.75
C GLY A 67 -10.41 7.50 -7.46
N LEU A 68 -11.70 7.61 -7.12
CA LEU A 68 -12.39 8.89 -7.05
C LEU A 68 -11.96 9.78 -5.88
N HIS A 69 -11.64 9.18 -4.73
CA HIS A 69 -11.28 9.99 -3.57
C HIS A 69 -9.92 10.69 -3.80
N PRO A 70 -9.77 11.98 -3.44
CA PRO A 70 -8.51 12.71 -3.59
C PRO A 70 -7.33 12.16 -2.80
N SER A 71 -7.52 11.20 -1.90
CA SER A 71 -6.42 10.51 -1.23
C SER A 71 -5.84 9.38 -2.09
N ASN A 72 -6.54 8.95 -3.15
CA ASN A 72 -6.18 7.75 -3.90
C ASN A 72 -4.97 7.96 -4.81
N ILE A 73 -4.05 7.00 -4.82
CA ILE A 73 -2.90 6.95 -5.72
C ILE A 73 -2.74 5.54 -6.28
N HIS A 74 -2.04 5.42 -7.40
CA HIS A 74 -1.65 4.10 -7.91
C HIS A 74 -0.86 3.39 -6.83
N ASP A 75 -1.28 2.17 -6.50
CA ASP A 75 -0.75 1.45 -5.35
C ASP A 75 0.79 1.50 -5.33
N ASN A 76 1.31 2.00 -4.22
CA ASN A 76 2.73 2.05 -3.96
C ASN A 76 3.05 1.42 -2.60
N PRO A 77 4.31 1.03 -2.38
CA PRO A 77 4.71 0.50 -1.09
C PRO A 77 4.70 1.59 -0.03
N TYR A 78 4.58 1.19 1.22
CA TYR A 78 4.65 2.06 2.40
C TYR A 78 5.81 1.68 3.31
N ALA A 79 6.35 2.70 3.97
CA ALA A 79 7.28 2.52 5.08
C ALA A 79 6.50 2.30 6.39
N VAL A 80 7.06 1.50 7.29
CA VAL A 80 6.55 1.40 8.67
C VAL A 80 6.65 2.77 9.33
N GLY A 81 5.56 3.21 9.99
CA GLY A 81 5.45 4.55 10.56
C GLY A 81 4.96 5.62 9.59
N ALA A 82 4.69 5.30 8.32
CA ALA A 82 4.01 6.22 7.41
C ALA A 82 2.61 6.55 7.94
N VAL A 83 2.20 7.81 7.83
CA VAL A 83 0.86 8.26 8.19
C VAL A 83 0.00 8.18 6.94
N ASP A 84 -0.74 7.10 6.79
CA ASP A 84 -1.56 6.79 5.62
C ASP A 84 -2.96 7.41 5.73
N PHE A 85 -3.40 8.15 4.72
CA PHE A 85 -4.73 8.76 4.66
C PHE A 85 -5.70 7.85 3.89
N THR A 86 -6.32 6.92 4.63
CA THR A 86 -7.37 6.01 4.14
C THR A 86 -8.69 6.77 3.91
N GLY A 87 -8.74 7.57 2.85
CA GLY A 87 -9.78 8.57 2.66
C GLY A 87 -9.46 9.80 3.53
N ASP A 88 -10.43 10.24 4.34
CA ASP A 88 -10.27 11.39 5.23
C ASP A 88 -9.73 11.02 6.63
N MET A 89 -9.44 9.73 6.88
CA MET A 89 -8.97 9.26 8.20
C MET A 89 -7.52 8.77 8.15
N PRO A 90 -6.62 9.39 8.94
CA PRO A 90 -5.23 8.97 9.03
C PRO A 90 -5.03 7.75 9.93
N VAL A 91 -4.07 6.91 9.55
CA VAL A 91 -3.55 5.79 10.34
C VAL A 91 -2.04 5.76 10.26
N ILE A 92 -1.34 5.68 11.40
CA ILE A 92 0.09 5.42 11.43
C ILE A 92 0.30 3.93 11.20
N LEU A 93 0.97 3.55 10.11
CA LEU A 93 1.16 2.15 9.75
C LEU A 93 2.11 1.46 10.74
N GLY A 94 1.64 0.36 11.33
CA GLY A 94 2.40 -0.43 12.29
C GLY A 94 3.28 -1.50 11.62
N PRO A 95 4.06 -2.26 12.41
CA PRO A 95 4.92 -3.32 11.89
C PRO A 95 4.15 -4.51 11.28
N ASP A 96 2.89 -4.73 11.68
CA ASP A 96 2.00 -5.71 11.05
C ASP A 96 1.04 -5.04 10.04
N GLY A 97 1.39 -3.83 9.60
CA GLY A 97 0.58 -3.01 8.71
C GLY A 97 0.64 -3.46 7.25
N PRO A 98 -0.23 -2.89 6.40
CA PRO A 98 -0.15 -3.10 4.95
C PRO A 98 1.19 -2.57 4.41
N SER A 99 1.84 -3.36 3.56
CA SER A 99 3.09 -2.98 2.90
C SER A 99 2.88 -2.21 1.60
N LEU A 100 1.73 -2.38 0.95
CA LEU A 100 1.39 -1.77 -0.34
C LEU A 100 -0.06 -1.29 -0.29
N GLY A 101 -0.32 -0.08 -0.78
CA GLY A 101 -1.66 0.51 -0.75
C GLY A 101 -1.81 1.71 -1.68
N GLY A 102 -3.06 2.11 -1.90
CA GLY A 102 -3.46 3.10 -2.90
C GLY A 102 -3.84 4.45 -2.31
N PHE A 103 -3.17 4.89 -1.25
CA PHE A 103 -3.45 6.11 -0.51
C PHE A 103 -2.19 6.94 -0.21
N VAL A 104 -2.36 8.26 -0.10
CA VAL A 104 -1.25 9.20 0.17
C VAL A 104 -0.81 9.20 1.63
N CYS A 105 0.48 9.53 1.82
CA CYS A 105 1.16 9.61 3.11
C CYS A 105 1.97 10.92 3.19
N PRO A 106 1.56 11.94 3.95
CA PRO A 106 2.28 13.22 4.00
C PRO A 106 3.53 13.19 4.87
N VAL A 107 3.64 12.25 5.82
CA VAL A 107 4.77 12.13 6.73
C VAL A 107 5.06 10.67 7.08
N THR A 108 6.30 10.40 7.48
CA THR A 108 6.72 9.11 8.05
C THR A 108 7.47 9.33 9.35
N VAL A 109 7.07 8.61 10.40
CA VAL A 109 7.74 8.62 11.72
C VAL A 109 9.18 8.13 11.57
N ILE A 110 10.13 8.85 12.18
CA ILE A 110 11.55 8.50 12.12
C ILE A 110 11.81 7.17 12.85
N GLU A 111 12.82 6.43 12.39
CA GLU A 111 13.24 5.16 12.99
C GLU A 111 13.39 5.24 14.53
N ALA A 112 14.01 6.32 15.02
CA ALA A 112 14.26 6.54 16.45
C ALA A 112 12.98 6.71 17.30
N ASP A 113 11.83 6.99 16.67
CA ASP A 113 10.54 7.20 17.35
C ASP A 113 9.54 6.07 17.14
N LEU A 114 9.83 5.07 16.31
CA LEU A 114 8.91 3.97 16.02
C LEU A 114 8.49 3.19 17.28
N TRP A 115 9.36 3.10 18.29
CA TRP A 115 9.05 2.44 19.56
C TRP A 115 7.88 3.12 20.31
N GLN A 116 7.71 4.43 20.14
CA GLN A 116 6.66 5.19 20.81
C GLN A 116 5.27 4.72 20.37
N LEU A 117 5.13 4.25 19.12
CA LEU A 117 3.86 3.73 18.59
C LEU A 117 3.35 2.54 19.39
N GLY A 118 4.25 1.71 19.91
CA GLY A 118 3.90 0.56 20.76
C GLY A 118 3.44 0.95 22.18
N GLN A 119 3.57 2.22 22.57
CA GLN A 119 3.17 2.73 23.88
C GLN A 119 1.87 3.56 23.83
N LEU A 120 1.33 3.81 22.65
CA LEU A 120 0.10 4.58 22.47
C LEU A 120 -1.12 3.73 22.85
N LYS A 121 -2.05 4.34 23.59
CA LYS A 121 -3.37 3.75 23.89
C LYS A 121 -4.48 4.68 23.41
N ALA A 122 -5.69 4.13 23.30
CA ALA A 122 -6.89 4.90 22.96
C ALA A 122 -7.05 6.13 23.88
N GLY A 123 -7.30 7.29 23.29
CA GLY A 123 -7.42 8.57 23.97
C GLY A 123 -6.10 9.30 24.25
N ASP A 124 -4.94 8.67 24.01
CA ASP A 124 -3.66 9.38 24.03
C ASP A 124 -3.63 10.44 22.91
N LYS A 125 -2.87 11.51 23.14
CA LYS A 125 -2.67 12.57 22.14
C LYS A 125 -1.26 12.52 21.58
N VAL A 126 -1.14 12.70 20.27
CA VAL A 126 0.13 12.78 19.54
C VAL A 126 0.20 14.07 18.73
N ARG A 127 1.37 14.71 18.70
CA ARG A 127 1.67 15.83 17.80
C ARG A 127 2.87 15.47 16.95
N PHE A 128 2.73 15.68 15.65
CA PHE A 128 3.83 15.48 14.71
C PHE A 128 4.74 16.70 14.67
N VAL A 129 6.05 16.45 14.61
CA VAL A 129 7.05 17.51 14.48
C VAL A 129 8.05 17.13 13.39
N ALA A 130 8.16 17.96 12.36
CA ALA A 130 9.09 17.71 11.27
C ALA A 130 10.55 17.88 11.75
N VAL A 131 11.41 16.98 11.29
CA VAL A 131 12.86 17.06 11.46
C VAL A 131 13.55 16.82 10.11
N ASP A 132 14.78 17.32 9.97
CA ASP A 132 15.61 16.99 8.80
C ASP A 132 16.24 15.60 8.93
N LEU A 133 16.69 15.05 7.80
CA LEU A 133 17.35 13.74 7.75
C LEU A 133 18.57 13.66 8.67
N SER A 134 19.38 14.73 8.74
CA SER A 134 20.58 14.76 9.57
C SER A 134 20.24 14.55 11.05
N THR A 135 19.15 15.18 11.50
CA THR A 135 18.63 15.13 12.85
C THR A 135 18.05 13.75 13.14
N ALA A 136 17.24 13.21 12.24
CA ALA A 136 16.71 11.85 12.35
C ALA A 136 17.82 10.80 12.49
N ARG A 137 18.89 10.92 11.69
CA ARG A 137 20.05 10.02 11.76
C ARG A 137 20.90 10.20 13.02
N ARG A 138 21.11 11.44 13.48
CA ARG A 138 21.77 11.69 14.79
C ARG A 138 20.98 11.07 15.94
N LEU A 139 19.65 11.15 15.89
CA LEU A 139 18.77 10.55 16.89
C LEU A 139 18.84 9.02 16.86
N ALA A 140 18.83 8.40 15.68
CA ALA A 140 18.98 6.96 15.54
C ALA A 140 20.37 6.47 16.01
N ALA A 141 21.44 7.23 15.73
CA ALA A 141 22.78 6.95 16.25
C ALA A 141 22.83 7.05 17.78
N GLY A 142 22.31 8.13 18.36
CA GLY A 142 22.28 8.30 19.82
C GLY A 142 21.48 7.21 20.52
N TYR A 143 20.36 6.76 19.94
CA TYR A 143 19.60 5.63 20.47
C TYR A 143 20.40 4.31 20.45
N ARG A 144 21.16 4.05 19.38
CA ARG A 144 22.06 2.88 19.32
C ARG A 144 23.19 2.96 20.33
N ASP A 145 23.77 4.15 20.51
CA ASP A 145 24.83 4.38 21.49
C ASP A 145 24.31 4.21 22.93
N GLU A 146 23.09 4.68 23.22
CA GLU A 146 22.40 4.44 24.50
C GLU A 146 22.18 2.95 24.74
N LEU A 147 21.73 2.19 23.74
CA LEU A 147 21.57 0.74 23.87
C LEU A 147 22.91 0.00 24.07
N ALA A 148 23.97 0.45 23.40
CA ALA A 148 25.29 -0.19 23.49
C ALA A 148 26.00 0.11 24.81
N THR A 149 25.85 1.32 25.34
CA THR A 149 26.51 1.79 26.57
C THR A 149 25.66 1.60 27.81
N LEU A 150 24.34 1.46 27.65
CA LEU A 150 23.33 1.52 28.71
C LEU A 150 23.36 2.84 29.51
N GLU A 151 23.90 3.90 28.90
CA GLU A 151 23.94 5.24 29.44
C GLU A 151 23.03 6.17 28.63
N ALA A 152 22.30 7.05 29.31
CA ALA A 152 21.40 7.98 28.64
C ALA A 152 22.19 8.90 27.70
N MET A 153 21.87 8.88 26.41
CA MET A 153 22.49 9.70 25.37
C MET A 153 21.49 10.76 24.85
N PRO A 154 21.31 11.89 25.58
CA PRO A 154 20.42 12.95 25.11
C PRO A 154 20.99 13.61 23.86
N VAL A 155 20.33 13.41 22.73
CA VAL A 155 20.67 14.09 21.48
C VAL A 155 19.80 15.35 21.36
N ALA A 156 20.45 16.51 21.38
CA ALA A 156 19.78 17.78 21.14
C ALA A 156 19.22 17.86 19.71
N TRP A 157 17.99 18.32 19.58
CA TRP A 157 17.30 18.48 18.31
C TRP A 157 16.33 19.66 18.36
N GLN A 158 15.93 20.14 17.20
CA GLN A 158 14.93 21.19 17.04
C GLN A 158 14.04 20.89 15.83
N PRO A 159 12.80 21.41 15.79
CA PRO A 159 11.95 21.31 14.60
C PRO A 159 12.66 21.89 13.37
N ALA A 160 12.52 21.22 12.23
CA ALA A 160 13.02 21.69 10.95
C ALA A 160 11.88 22.31 10.12
N PRO A 161 12.16 23.33 9.28
CA PRO A 161 11.19 23.81 8.31
C PRO A 161 10.84 22.70 7.31
N LEU A 162 9.61 22.73 6.79
CA LEU A 162 9.20 21.79 5.76
C LEU A 162 9.91 22.11 4.44
N THR A 163 10.63 21.12 3.91
CA THR A 163 11.25 21.18 2.58
C THR A 163 10.54 20.21 1.64
N SER A 164 10.75 20.35 0.33
CA SER A 164 10.22 19.37 -0.62
C SER A 164 10.69 17.95 -0.26
N PRO A 165 9.79 16.95 -0.27
CA PRO A 165 10.18 15.55 -0.09
C PRO A 165 10.91 14.99 -1.32
N VAL A 166 10.84 15.67 -2.47
CA VAL A 166 11.52 15.27 -3.71
C VAL A 166 13.01 15.58 -3.60
N VAL A 167 13.84 14.54 -3.59
CA VAL A 167 15.30 14.62 -3.45
C VAL A 167 16.04 14.34 -4.76
N MET A 168 15.36 13.81 -5.76
CA MET A 168 15.90 13.64 -7.12
C MET A 168 14.76 13.66 -8.13
N SER A 169 14.99 14.29 -9.28
CA SER A 169 14.18 14.13 -10.48
C SER A 169 15.15 13.97 -11.65
N CYS A 170 15.07 12.85 -12.37
CA CYS A 170 15.91 12.59 -13.54
C CYS A 170 15.07 12.11 -14.73
N ALA A 171 15.66 12.15 -15.92
CA ALA A 171 14.98 11.94 -17.21
C ALA A 171 13.81 12.92 -17.44
N GLU A 172 13.18 12.83 -18.62
CA GLU A 172 12.10 13.74 -19.04
C GLU A 172 10.89 12.94 -19.56
N ALA A 173 9.74 13.62 -19.63
CA ALA A 173 8.48 13.10 -20.17
C ALA A 173 8.08 11.73 -19.59
N ASP A 174 7.78 10.77 -20.45
CA ASP A 174 7.33 9.40 -20.10
C ASP A 174 8.38 8.58 -19.34
N LYS A 175 9.63 9.02 -19.33
CA LYS A 175 10.73 8.34 -18.62
C LYS A 175 11.15 9.06 -17.34
N ARG A 176 10.47 10.15 -16.96
CA ARG A 176 10.77 10.90 -15.74
C ARG A 176 10.73 9.98 -14.51
N LEU A 177 11.75 10.06 -13.66
CA LEU A 177 11.80 9.35 -12.38
C LEU A 177 11.98 10.36 -11.25
N VAL A 178 11.09 10.31 -10.28
CA VAL A 178 11.10 11.17 -9.09
C VAL A 178 11.44 10.30 -7.89
N ALA A 179 12.45 10.69 -7.10
CA ALA A 179 12.75 10.07 -5.82
C ALA A 179 12.25 10.96 -4.68
N ARG A 180 11.44 10.39 -3.79
CA ARG A 180 10.86 11.05 -2.63
C ARG A 180 11.31 10.39 -1.35
N LEU A 181 11.58 11.19 -0.32
CA LEU A 181 11.79 10.68 1.02
C LEU A 181 10.50 10.03 1.53
N SER A 182 10.63 8.81 2.05
CA SER A 182 9.53 8.06 2.65
C SER A 182 9.91 7.65 4.08
N GLY A 183 10.34 8.63 4.87
CA GLY A 183 11.01 8.39 6.15
C GLY A 183 12.52 8.62 6.04
N ASP A 184 13.23 8.22 7.08
CA ASP A 184 14.68 8.34 7.20
C ASP A 184 15.45 7.08 6.78
N THR A 185 14.75 5.99 6.48
CA THR A 185 15.31 4.69 6.04
C THR A 185 14.73 4.17 4.73
N HIS A 186 13.78 4.89 4.11
CA HIS A 186 13.15 4.46 2.87
C HIS A 186 13.15 5.58 1.82
N LEU A 187 13.36 5.18 0.57
CA LEU A 187 13.28 6.04 -0.61
C LEU A 187 12.20 5.51 -1.55
N LEU A 188 11.21 6.34 -1.87
CA LEU A 188 10.17 6.01 -2.83
C LEU A 188 10.56 6.56 -4.21
N LEU A 189 10.66 5.69 -5.20
CA LEU A 189 10.86 6.06 -6.60
C LEU A 189 9.51 5.99 -7.33
N GLU A 190 9.17 7.03 -8.08
CA GLU A 190 7.94 7.11 -8.87
C GLU A 190 8.28 7.45 -10.33
N ALA A 191 7.90 6.58 -11.25
CA ALA A 191 8.16 6.76 -12.67
C ALA A 191 6.93 7.33 -13.40
N GLY A 192 7.20 8.24 -14.34
CA GLY A 192 6.24 8.90 -15.20
C GLY A 192 5.19 9.73 -14.46
N GLU A 193 4.16 10.10 -15.21
CA GLU A 193 2.98 10.76 -14.69
C GLU A 193 2.11 9.78 -13.86
N ALA A 194 1.15 10.32 -13.13
CA ALA A 194 0.21 9.54 -12.32
C ALA A 194 -0.86 8.86 -13.20
N GLU A 195 -0.42 8.03 -14.14
CA GLU A 195 -1.26 7.26 -15.06
C GLU A 195 -0.87 5.77 -15.02
N LEU A 196 -1.81 4.90 -15.36
CA LEU A 196 -1.53 3.48 -15.49
C LEU A 196 -0.87 3.19 -16.85
N ASP A 197 0.44 2.95 -16.82
CA ASP A 197 1.20 2.56 -18.00
C ASP A 197 1.96 1.24 -17.76
N LEU A 198 1.68 0.26 -18.62
CA LEU A 198 2.36 -1.02 -18.59
C LEU A 198 3.86 -0.87 -18.89
N VAL A 199 4.25 0.04 -19.77
CA VAL A 199 5.66 0.29 -20.07
C VAL A 199 6.40 0.78 -18.83
N LEU A 200 5.80 1.70 -18.06
CA LEU A 200 6.35 2.15 -16.78
C LEU A 200 6.48 1.00 -15.78
N ARG A 201 5.48 0.11 -15.69
CA ARG A 201 5.55 -1.09 -14.83
C ARG A 201 6.73 -2.00 -15.21
N PHE A 202 6.93 -2.23 -16.50
CA PHE A 202 8.08 -3.01 -17.00
C PHE A 202 9.41 -2.33 -16.69
N ARG A 203 9.51 -1.00 -16.88
CA ARG A 203 10.72 -0.24 -16.55
C ARG A 203 11.04 -0.27 -15.05
N ILE A 204 10.03 -0.10 -14.19
CA ILE A 204 10.20 -0.21 -12.73
C ILE A 204 10.69 -1.61 -12.33
N HIS A 205 10.14 -2.66 -12.95
CA HIS A 205 10.63 -4.01 -12.69
C HIS A 205 12.06 -4.22 -13.20
N ALA A 206 12.40 -3.72 -14.39
CA ALA A 206 13.76 -3.77 -14.91
C ALA A 206 14.75 -3.03 -14.00
N LEU A 207 14.34 -1.87 -13.44
CA LEU A 207 15.12 -1.15 -12.43
C LEU A 207 15.31 -2.00 -11.17
N MET A 208 14.24 -2.60 -10.67
CA MET A 208 14.30 -3.50 -9.50
C MET A 208 15.31 -4.63 -9.74
N GLN A 209 15.21 -5.33 -10.87
CA GLN A 209 16.14 -6.41 -11.22
C GLN A 209 17.59 -5.92 -11.36
N ALA A 210 17.80 -4.75 -11.95
CA ALA A 210 19.12 -4.13 -12.07
C ALA A 210 19.73 -3.87 -10.67
N LEU A 211 18.93 -3.29 -9.76
CA LEU A 211 19.35 -3.01 -8.38
C LEU A 211 19.60 -4.31 -7.60
N GLU A 212 18.76 -5.34 -7.75
CA GLU A 212 18.96 -6.65 -7.12
C GLU A 212 20.25 -7.33 -7.59
N SER A 213 20.48 -7.37 -8.91
CA SER A 213 21.66 -8.02 -9.50
C SER A 213 22.99 -7.35 -9.12
N ARG A 214 22.93 -6.07 -8.73
CA ARG A 214 24.07 -5.24 -8.33
C ARG A 214 23.90 -4.71 -6.91
N SER A 215 23.23 -5.50 -6.05
CA SER A 215 22.90 -5.08 -4.69
C SER A 215 24.15 -4.61 -3.93
N ARG A 216 24.00 -3.47 -3.24
CA ARG A 216 25.07 -2.84 -2.47
C ARG A 216 24.87 -3.09 -0.98
N PRO A 217 25.95 -3.20 -0.18
CA PRO A 217 25.84 -3.19 1.27
C PRO A 217 25.01 -1.99 1.75
N GLY A 218 24.05 -2.25 2.63
CA GLY A 218 23.11 -1.24 3.12
C GLY A 218 21.74 -1.27 2.45
N VAL A 219 21.54 -1.95 1.32
CA VAL A 219 20.17 -2.25 0.84
C VAL A 219 19.59 -3.38 1.67
N ILE A 220 18.39 -3.18 2.23
CA ILE A 220 17.68 -4.17 3.04
C ILE A 220 16.70 -4.94 2.16
N ASP A 221 15.79 -4.22 1.50
CA ASP A 221 14.81 -4.80 0.60
C ASP A 221 14.34 -3.79 -0.48
N LEU A 222 13.72 -4.35 -1.53
CA LEU A 222 13.16 -3.62 -2.66
C LEU A 222 11.72 -4.07 -2.84
N THR A 223 10.78 -3.13 -2.73
CA THR A 223 9.35 -3.44 -2.83
C THR A 223 8.76 -2.75 -4.06
N PRO A 224 8.29 -3.50 -5.07
CA PRO A 224 7.68 -2.91 -6.26
C PRO A 224 6.22 -2.50 -6.01
N GLY A 225 5.83 -1.32 -6.48
CA GLY A 225 4.44 -0.88 -6.66
C GLY A 225 4.04 -0.85 -8.13
N ILE A 226 2.93 -0.21 -8.48
CA ILE A 226 2.44 -0.17 -9.88
C ILE A 226 3.42 0.58 -10.79
N ARG A 227 3.67 1.84 -10.46
CA ARG A 227 4.58 2.74 -11.19
C ARG A 227 5.76 3.19 -10.32
N SER A 228 5.97 2.49 -9.22
CA SER A 228 6.89 2.92 -8.17
C SER A 228 7.75 1.77 -7.66
N LEU A 229 8.89 2.10 -7.07
CA LEU A 229 9.76 1.16 -6.38
C LEU A 229 10.17 1.79 -5.05
N GLN A 230 9.93 1.10 -3.94
CA GLN A 230 10.46 1.53 -2.65
C GLN A 230 11.75 0.79 -2.34
N ILE A 231 12.75 1.54 -1.90
CA ILE A 231 14.03 1.03 -1.46
C ILE A 231 14.12 1.24 0.05
N HIS A 232 14.16 0.14 0.79
CA HIS A 232 14.50 0.16 2.21
C HIS A 232 16.01 -0.02 2.35
N PHE A 233 16.66 0.93 3.01
CA PHE A 233 18.11 0.94 3.12
C PHE A 233 18.56 1.39 4.51
N GLN A 234 19.81 1.07 4.83
CA GLN A 234 20.50 1.46 6.05
C GLN A 234 21.40 2.67 5.77
N PRO A 235 21.00 3.89 6.17
CA PRO A 235 21.72 5.12 5.83
C PRO A 235 23.15 5.19 6.36
N GLU A 236 23.45 4.45 7.43
CA GLU A 236 24.78 4.38 8.05
C GLU A 236 25.78 3.61 7.19
N THR A 237 25.30 2.74 6.29
CA THR A 237 26.13 1.95 5.38
C THR A 237 26.06 2.47 3.94
N LEU A 238 24.87 2.89 3.50
CA LEU A 238 24.63 3.46 2.18
C LEU A 238 24.02 4.86 2.33
N THR A 239 24.82 5.89 2.05
CA THR A 239 24.32 7.27 2.13
C THR A 239 23.26 7.54 1.06
N LEU A 240 22.34 8.48 1.36
CA LEU A 240 21.31 8.88 0.41
C LEU A 240 21.91 9.32 -0.94
N ASP A 241 22.96 10.15 -0.92
CA ASP A 241 23.60 10.62 -2.16
C ASP A 241 24.18 9.47 -3.00
N ALA A 242 24.79 8.47 -2.35
CA ALA A 242 25.30 7.29 -3.04
C ALA A 242 24.17 6.42 -3.61
N LEU A 243 23.05 6.31 -2.90
CA LEU A 243 21.85 5.63 -3.38
C LEU A 243 21.23 6.36 -4.58
N LEU A 244 21.03 7.68 -4.50
CA LEU A 244 20.46 8.48 -5.58
C LEU A 244 21.32 8.43 -6.84
N SER A 245 22.65 8.57 -6.69
CA SER A 245 23.60 8.43 -7.79
C SER A 245 23.50 7.06 -8.46
N TRP A 246 23.42 6.00 -7.67
CA TRP A 246 23.26 4.64 -8.18
C TRP A 246 21.94 4.44 -8.93
N VAL A 247 20.82 4.85 -8.33
CA VAL A 247 19.49 4.77 -8.94
C VAL A 247 19.46 5.53 -10.26
N SER A 248 20.03 6.73 -10.33
CA SER A 248 20.06 7.51 -11.56
C SER A 248 20.84 6.80 -12.68
N VAL A 249 21.95 6.13 -12.36
CA VAL A 249 22.74 5.37 -13.33
C VAL A 249 21.96 4.16 -13.85
N GLU A 250 21.36 3.37 -12.96
CA GLU A 250 20.59 2.19 -13.36
C GLU A 250 19.32 2.58 -14.13
N TRP A 251 18.64 3.66 -13.73
CA TRP A 251 17.47 4.17 -14.44
C TRP A 251 17.81 4.63 -15.86
N ALA A 252 18.94 5.32 -16.04
CA ALA A 252 19.40 5.71 -17.37
C ALA A 252 19.64 4.48 -18.27
N ALA A 253 20.22 3.41 -17.73
CA ALA A 253 20.41 2.16 -18.47
C ALA A 253 19.07 1.49 -18.85
N VAL A 254 18.11 1.44 -17.93
CA VAL A 254 16.75 0.93 -18.18
C VAL A 254 16.04 1.74 -19.26
N CYS A 255 16.24 3.05 -19.30
CA CYS A 255 15.61 3.95 -20.26
C CYS A 255 16.11 3.79 -21.71
N VAL A 256 17.30 3.20 -21.91
CA VAL A 256 17.88 2.93 -23.24
C VAL A 256 17.22 1.73 -23.91
N SER A 257 16.73 0.75 -23.14
CA SER A 257 16.05 -0.41 -23.70
C SER A 257 14.58 -0.11 -23.97
N ASP A 258 14.12 -0.43 -25.17
CA ASP A 258 12.71 -0.40 -25.56
C ASP A 258 12.13 -1.81 -25.79
N ASP A 259 12.96 -2.86 -25.76
CA ASP A 259 12.54 -4.27 -25.81
C ASP A 259 12.70 -4.91 -24.42
N LEU A 260 11.64 -4.79 -23.60
CA LEU A 260 11.60 -5.33 -22.24
C LEU A 260 10.80 -6.64 -22.25
N GLN A 261 11.45 -7.73 -21.85
CA GLN A 261 10.83 -9.05 -21.75
C GLN A 261 10.84 -9.53 -20.31
N VAL A 262 9.72 -10.13 -19.90
CA VAL A 262 9.57 -10.70 -18.56
C VAL A 262 8.99 -12.10 -18.65
N PRO A 263 9.45 -13.04 -17.82
CA PRO A 263 8.81 -14.34 -17.72
C PRO A 263 7.40 -14.15 -17.17
N THR A 264 6.41 -14.76 -17.83
CA THR A 264 5.01 -14.73 -17.41
C THR A 264 4.40 -16.12 -17.55
N ARG A 265 3.48 -16.47 -16.67
CA ARG A 265 2.66 -17.68 -16.74
C ARG A 265 1.21 -17.34 -16.49
N VAL A 266 0.30 -18.19 -16.94
CA VAL A 266 -1.13 -18.05 -16.65
C VAL A 266 -1.51 -18.99 -15.49
N VAL A 267 -1.96 -18.43 -14.38
CA VAL A 267 -2.44 -19.12 -13.18
C VAL A 267 -3.97 -19.14 -13.21
N HIS A 268 -4.54 -20.34 -13.32
CA HIS A 268 -5.99 -20.53 -13.33
C HIS A 268 -6.48 -20.81 -11.91
N LEU A 269 -7.50 -20.07 -11.47
CA LEU A 269 -8.03 -20.17 -10.11
C LEU A 269 -9.56 -20.26 -10.06
N PRO A 270 -10.11 -21.03 -9.12
CA PRO A 270 -11.55 -21.10 -8.94
C PRO A 270 -12.06 -19.82 -8.27
N LEU A 271 -13.15 -19.24 -8.76
CA LEU A 271 -13.81 -18.10 -8.15
C LEU A 271 -15.28 -18.42 -7.88
N SER A 272 -15.66 -18.35 -6.61
CA SER A 272 -17.05 -18.35 -6.14
C SER A 272 -17.61 -16.93 -6.25
N TRP A 273 -18.51 -16.72 -7.21
CA TRP A 273 -19.17 -15.43 -7.46
C TRP A 273 -20.20 -15.10 -6.38
N ASP A 274 -20.23 -13.85 -5.91
CA ASP A 274 -21.13 -13.39 -4.83
C ASP A 274 -21.16 -14.33 -3.60
N ASP A 275 -19.97 -14.78 -3.20
CA ASP A 275 -19.81 -15.77 -2.14
C ASP A 275 -20.47 -15.31 -0.82
N PRO A 276 -21.12 -16.21 -0.05
CA PRO A 276 -21.75 -15.87 1.23
C PRO A 276 -20.83 -15.13 2.23
N ALA A 277 -19.51 -15.41 2.18
CA ALA A 277 -18.54 -14.72 3.02
C ALA A 277 -18.40 -13.23 2.66
N CYS A 278 -18.47 -12.89 1.37
CA CYS A 278 -18.45 -11.50 0.90
C CYS A 278 -19.67 -10.72 1.39
N ARG A 279 -20.87 -11.31 1.29
CA ARG A 279 -22.10 -10.69 1.79
C ARG A 279 -22.06 -10.45 3.30
N THR A 280 -21.59 -11.44 4.07
CA THR A 280 -21.37 -11.30 5.52
C THR A 280 -20.39 -10.16 5.85
N ALA A 281 -19.33 -10.00 5.04
CA ALA A 281 -18.37 -8.91 5.21
C ALA A 281 -19.00 -7.53 4.98
N ILE A 282 -19.85 -7.41 3.95
CA ILE A 282 -20.59 -6.18 3.64
C ILE A 282 -21.57 -5.85 4.77
N ASP A 283 -22.32 -6.83 5.27
CA ASP A 283 -23.24 -6.65 6.39
C ASP A 283 -22.52 -6.17 7.66
N LYS A 284 -21.36 -6.77 7.95
CA LYS A 284 -20.51 -6.33 9.06
C LYS A 284 -20.03 -4.89 8.86
N TYR A 285 -19.57 -4.53 7.65
CA TYR A 285 -19.17 -3.16 7.35
C TYR A 285 -20.33 -2.18 7.56
N MET A 286 -21.51 -2.50 7.06
CA MET A 286 -22.69 -1.66 7.23
C MET A 286 -23.12 -1.49 8.69
N THR A 287 -22.89 -2.50 9.53
CA THR A 287 -23.28 -2.47 10.95
C THR A 287 -22.26 -1.79 11.84
N THR A 288 -20.96 -1.97 11.59
CA THR A 288 -19.91 -1.49 12.51
C THR A 288 -19.16 -0.26 12.02
N VAL A 289 -19.32 0.10 10.75
CA VAL A 289 -18.46 1.07 10.07
C VAL A 289 -19.29 2.18 9.43
N ARG A 290 -19.94 1.89 8.30
CA ARG A 290 -20.73 2.88 7.56
C ARG A 290 -21.83 2.20 6.74
N ARG A 291 -23.08 2.45 7.13
CA ARG A 291 -24.26 1.87 6.48
C ARG A 291 -24.66 2.57 5.18
N ASP A 292 -24.44 3.87 5.11
CA ASP A 292 -24.95 4.78 4.05
C ASP A 292 -23.94 5.01 2.92
N ALA A 293 -22.93 4.14 2.79
CA ALA A 293 -21.92 4.26 1.75
C ALA A 293 -22.52 3.99 0.35
N PRO A 294 -22.09 4.70 -0.71
CA PRO A 294 -22.60 4.52 -2.08
C PRO A 294 -22.45 3.08 -2.64
N TRP A 295 -21.48 2.33 -2.13
CA TRP A 295 -21.19 0.95 -2.53
C TRP A 295 -21.95 -0.11 -1.71
N CYS A 296 -22.74 0.30 -0.72
CA CYS A 296 -23.64 -0.57 0.03
C CYS A 296 -25.08 -0.43 -0.52
N PRO A 297 -25.92 -1.48 -0.42
CA PRO A 297 -25.68 -2.78 0.23
C PRO A 297 -25.05 -3.84 -0.68
N SER A 298 -24.90 -3.57 -1.98
CA SER A 298 -24.30 -4.51 -2.93
C SER A 298 -23.15 -3.84 -3.67
N ASN A 299 -21.95 -4.36 -3.44
CA ASN A 299 -20.76 -3.92 -4.14
C ASN A 299 -20.89 -4.20 -5.65
N LEU A 300 -21.45 -5.35 -6.03
CA LEU A 300 -21.70 -5.75 -7.43
C LEU A 300 -22.61 -4.75 -8.15
N GLU A 301 -23.71 -4.37 -7.52
CA GLU A 301 -24.64 -3.38 -8.07
C GLU A 301 -24.00 -2.00 -8.19
N PHE A 302 -23.12 -1.64 -7.25
CA PHE A 302 -22.32 -0.43 -7.36
C PHE A 302 -21.36 -0.47 -8.54
N ILE A 303 -20.65 -1.59 -8.76
CA ILE A 303 -19.82 -1.81 -9.96
C ILE A 303 -20.67 -1.63 -11.21
N ARG A 304 -21.82 -2.30 -11.28
CA ARG A 304 -22.73 -2.19 -12.44
C ARG A 304 -23.17 -0.75 -12.69
N ARG A 305 -23.61 -0.05 -11.64
CA ARG A 305 -24.18 1.30 -11.75
C ARG A 305 -23.16 2.33 -12.20
N ILE A 306 -21.97 2.34 -11.61
CA ILE A 306 -20.99 3.38 -11.92
C ILE A 306 -20.37 3.23 -13.32
N ASN A 307 -20.42 2.01 -13.83
CA ASN A 307 -20.06 1.72 -15.21
C ASN A 307 -20.98 2.19 -16.29
N ASP A 308 -22.25 2.33 -15.95
CA ASP A 308 -23.32 2.19 -16.93
C ASP A 308 -23.33 0.78 -17.60
N LEU A 309 -23.16 -0.30 -16.81
CA LEU A 309 -23.35 -1.67 -17.32
C LEU A 309 -24.85 -2.04 -17.34
N PRO A 310 -25.29 -2.85 -18.32
CA PRO A 310 -26.69 -3.20 -18.48
C PRO A 310 -27.23 -4.01 -17.29
N ASP A 311 -26.44 -4.94 -16.77
CA ASP A 311 -26.82 -5.87 -15.70
C ASP A 311 -25.59 -6.39 -14.93
N GLU A 312 -25.82 -7.11 -13.83
CA GLU A 312 -24.75 -7.78 -13.08
C GLU A 312 -24.08 -8.90 -13.88
N GLN A 313 -24.75 -9.46 -14.89
CA GLN A 313 -24.19 -10.49 -15.76
C GLN A 313 -23.02 -9.93 -16.60
N ALA A 314 -23.09 -8.66 -17.01
CA ALA A 314 -21.98 -7.98 -17.67
C ALA A 314 -20.77 -7.78 -16.74
N VAL A 315 -21.01 -7.59 -15.43
CA VAL A 315 -19.94 -7.57 -14.43
C VAL A 315 -19.28 -8.95 -14.34
N TRP A 316 -20.10 -10.00 -14.26
CA TRP A 316 -19.64 -11.40 -14.25
C TRP A 316 -18.78 -11.71 -15.47
N GLN A 317 -19.26 -11.40 -16.67
CA GLN A 317 -18.52 -11.63 -17.93
C GLN A 317 -17.18 -10.90 -17.93
N THR A 318 -17.15 -9.67 -17.43
CA THR A 318 -15.90 -8.91 -17.31
C THR A 318 -14.89 -9.63 -16.42
N VAL A 319 -15.32 -10.18 -15.28
CA VAL A 319 -14.41 -10.86 -14.34
C VAL A 319 -13.88 -12.18 -14.90
N PHE A 320 -14.73 -12.98 -15.55
CA PHE A 320 -14.35 -14.31 -16.03
C PHE A 320 -13.69 -14.32 -17.42
N ASP A 321 -13.95 -13.32 -18.28
CA ASP A 321 -13.34 -13.25 -19.62
C ASP A 321 -11.96 -12.58 -19.64
N ARG A 322 -11.49 -12.04 -18.50
CA ARG A 322 -10.25 -11.26 -18.44
C ARG A 322 -9.07 -12.04 -17.90
N GLN A 323 -7.87 -11.61 -18.33
CA GLN A 323 -6.61 -11.95 -17.68
C GLN A 323 -6.25 -10.85 -16.66
N LEU A 324 -5.59 -11.18 -15.55
CA LEU A 324 -5.07 -10.18 -14.60
C LEU A 324 -3.57 -10.37 -14.37
N SER A 325 -2.71 -9.40 -14.65
CA SER A 325 -1.28 -9.47 -14.35
C SER A 325 -0.97 -9.15 -12.87
N GLY A 326 -0.25 -10.02 -12.19
CA GLY A 326 0.17 -9.93 -10.80
C GLY A 326 1.32 -8.95 -10.61
N ASP A 327 1.37 -8.28 -9.46
CA ASP A 327 2.45 -7.37 -9.10
C ASP A 327 3.54 -8.02 -8.20
N GLY A 328 3.32 -9.27 -7.77
CA GLY A 328 4.24 -10.05 -6.95
C GLY A 328 4.05 -9.92 -5.43
N ALA A 329 3.16 -9.04 -4.95
CA ALA A 329 2.88 -8.84 -3.53
C ALA A 329 1.53 -9.41 -3.06
N GLY A 330 0.93 -10.30 -3.87
CA GLY A 330 -0.44 -10.80 -3.63
C GLY A 330 -1.53 -9.83 -4.06
N ARG A 331 -1.18 -8.79 -4.85
CA ARG A 331 -2.12 -7.95 -5.59
C ARG A 331 -2.00 -8.20 -7.09
N CYS A 332 -3.11 -8.12 -7.82
CA CYS A 332 -3.13 -8.40 -9.26
C CYS A 332 -3.99 -7.41 -10.00
N LEU A 333 -3.50 -6.90 -11.12
CA LEU A 333 -4.09 -5.88 -11.97
C LEU A 333 -4.66 -6.52 -13.25
N SER A 334 -5.94 -6.35 -13.57
CA SER A 334 -6.53 -6.69 -14.89
C SER A 334 -5.79 -6.19 -16.14
N TRP A 335 -5.58 -7.09 -17.10
CA TRP A 335 -5.12 -6.74 -18.44
C TRP A 335 -5.85 -7.56 -19.52
N ARG A 336 -6.23 -6.93 -20.64
CA ARG A 336 -6.64 -7.64 -21.87
C ARG A 336 -5.50 -7.61 -22.88
N ALA A 337 -4.95 -8.77 -23.21
CA ALA A 337 -4.12 -8.91 -24.40
C ALA A 337 -5.02 -8.89 -25.65
N GLY A 338 -4.89 -7.84 -26.48
CA GLY A 338 -5.65 -7.66 -27.72
C GLY A 338 -6.64 -6.50 -27.64
N GLY A 339 -6.52 -5.58 -28.59
CA GLY A 339 -7.17 -4.26 -28.59
C GLY A 339 -8.70 -4.31 -28.54
N ASP A 340 -9.25 -3.76 -27.47
CA ASP A 340 -10.43 -2.88 -27.49
C ASP A 340 -10.63 -2.31 -26.09
N ALA A 341 -10.09 -1.10 -25.86
CA ALA A 341 -10.20 -0.38 -24.59
C ALA A 341 -11.66 0.05 -24.26
N ALA A 342 -12.59 -0.09 -25.21
CA ALA A 342 -13.95 0.42 -25.11
C ALA A 342 -14.93 -0.45 -24.29
N ARG A 343 -14.54 -1.67 -23.89
CA ARG A 343 -15.42 -2.63 -23.16
C ARG A 343 -14.87 -2.99 -21.79
N SER A 344 -14.44 -2.00 -21.02
CA SER A 344 -14.05 -2.17 -19.62
C SER A 344 -15.19 -1.86 -18.65
N ALA A 345 -15.63 -2.90 -17.93
CA ALA A 345 -16.43 -2.68 -16.73
C ALA A 345 -15.56 -2.23 -15.54
N SER A 346 -16.11 -1.28 -14.80
CA SER A 346 -15.66 -0.32 -13.79
C SER A 346 -16.40 -0.45 -12.45
N SER A 347 -15.71 -0.61 -11.35
CA SER A 347 -16.16 -0.09 -10.08
C SER A 347 -15.28 1.09 -9.78
N THR A 348 -15.88 2.26 -9.59
CA THR A 348 -15.21 3.35 -8.89
C THR A 348 -14.97 2.89 -7.46
N GLY A 349 -13.91 2.13 -7.23
CA GLY A 349 -13.54 1.68 -5.92
C GLY A 349 -13.12 2.87 -5.09
N ASP A 350 -14.06 3.51 -4.41
CA ASP A 350 -13.75 4.05 -3.10
C ASP A 350 -13.14 2.88 -2.34
N HIS A 351 -11.83 2.97 -2.11
CA HIS A 351 -11.21 2.18 -1.07
C HIS A 351 -12.05 2.46 0.19
N GLN A 352 -12.77 1.46 0.71
CA GLN A 352 -13.60 1.58 1.92
C GLN A 352 -12.93 2.54 2.90
N ILE A 353 -13.60 3.67 3.12
CA ILE A 353 -13.10 4.84 3.85
C ILE A 353 -12.85 4.52 5.34
N GLN A 354 -13.10 3.28 5.77
CA GLN A 354 -12.67 2.73 7.05
C GLN A 354 -12.27 1.28 6.85
N SER A 355 -10.98 0.99 7.00
CA SER A 355 -10.41 -0.35 6.97
C SER A 355 -10.74 -1.12 8.27
N GLY A 356 -12.03 -1.32 8.55
CA GLY A 356 -12.54 -1.81 9.83
C GLY A 356 -13.23 -3.16 9.74
N ALA A 357 -12.57 -4.20 9.23
CA ALA A 357 -12.98 -5.58 9.45
C ALA A 357 -11.81 -6.54 9.23
N TYR A 358 -11.53 -7.41 10.20
CA TYR A 358 -10.76 -8.64 9.99
C TYR A 358 -11.63 -9.58 9.14
N LEU A 359 -11.08 -10.07 8.00
CA LEU A 359 -11.85 -10.75 6.96
C LEU A 359 -11.18 -12.03 6.42
N ASP A 360 -11.91 -13.14 6.40
CA ASP A 360 -11.48 -14.39 5.77
C ASP A 360 -11.56 -14.31 4.23
N GLY A 361 -10.44 -14.44 3.51
CA GLY A 361 -10.44 -14.75 2.06
C GLY A 361 -10.23 -13.59 1.08
N GLY A 362 -9.67 -13.90 -0.11
CA GLY A 362 -9.15 -12.93 -1.10
C GLY A 362 -10.18 -12.04 -1.82
N LYS A 363 -9.72 -10.86 -2.29
CA LYS A 363 -10.50 -9.71 -2.80
C LYS A 363 -10.25 -9.47 -4.30
N LEU A 364 -11.20 -8.89 -5.04
CA LEU A 364 -11.16 -8.57 -6.50
C LEU A 364 -12.04 -7.34 -6.83
N GLY A 365 -11.52 -6.26 -7.42
CA GLY A 365 -12.34 -5.14 -7.99
C GLY A 365 -11.54 -4.10 -8.82
N GLY A 366 -12.10 -3.43 -9.85
CA GLY A 366 -11.43 -2.31 -10.57
C GLY A 366 -12.26 -1.54 -11.63
N ASP A 367 -11.66 -0.49 -12.23
CA ASP A 367 -12.26 0.72 -12.88
C ASP A 367 -11.95 0.86 -14.42
N ARG A 368 -12.53 1.88 -15.08
CA ARG A 368 -12.62 2.19 -16.52
C ARG A 368 -11.28 2.50 -17.23
N ARG A 369 -10.22 2.78 -16.46
CA ARG A 369 -8.82 2.85 -16.93
C ARG A 369 -7.84 2.25 -15.93
N SER A 370 -8.35 1.67 -14.85
CA SER A 370 -7.56 1.11 -13.78
C SER A 370 -7.91 -0.35 -13.59
N PRO A 371 -6.90 -1.22 -13.59
CA PRO A 371 -7.12 -2.62 -13.81
C PRO A 371 -7.75 -3.24 -12.55
N ILE A 372 -8.67 -4.22 -12.69
CA ILE A 372 -9.21 -5.01 -11.55
C ILE A 372 -8.06 -5.41 -10.65
N CYS A 373 -7.95 -4.78 -9.47
CA CYS A 373 -6.95 -5.02 -8.47
C CYS A 373 -7.48 -6.04 -7.47
N ALA A 374 -6.78 -7.17 -7.37
CA ALA A 374 -7.20 -8.29 -6.56
C ALA A 374 -6.32 -8.43 -5.33
N SER A 375 -6.77 -7.97 -4.16
CA SER A 375 -6.02 -8.14 -2.90
C SER A 375 -6.32 -9.50 -2.28
N MET A 376 -5.49 -10.51 -2.55
CA MET A 376 -5.72 -11.90 -2.16
C MET A 376 -4.84 -12.32 -0.99
N VAL A 377 -5.03 -11.69 0.17
CA VAL A 377 -4.21 -11.94 1.37
C VAL A 377 -5.08 -12.19 2.61
N TRP A 378 -4.53 -13.00 3.51
CA TRP A 378 -5.02 -13.40 4.84
C TRP A 378 -5.57 -12.26 5.69
N LYS A 379 -6.78 -12.40 6.28
CA LYS A 379 -7.33 -11.57 7.40
C LYS A 379 -6.76 -10.16 7.57
N VAL A 380 -6.78 -9.35 6.51
CA VAL A 380 -6.27 -7.98 6.51
C VAL A 380 -7.40 -6.96 6.35
N PRO A 381 -7.26 -5.79 7.02
CA PRO A 381 -8.02 -4.61 6.65
C PRO A 381 -7.89 -4.37 5.14
N GLY A 382 -8.96 -3.95 4.49
CA GLY A 382 -8.85 -3.51 3.11
C GLY A 382 -10.14 -2.96 2.59
N ALA A 383 -10.02 -2.41 1.40
CA ALA A 383 -10.87 -1.32 1.00
C ALA A 383 -11.49 -1.54 -0.39
N TYR A 384 -11.10 -2.61 -1.09
CA TYR A 384 -11.66 -2.95 -2.39
C TYR A 384 -13.12 -3.41 -2.31
N GLN A 385 -13.80 -3.23 -3.45
CA GLN A 385 -15.15 -3.72 -3.67
C GLN A 385 -15.14 -5.25 -3.81
N PHE A 386 -16.15 -5.95 -3.28
CA PHE A 386 -16.23 -7.41 -3.35
C PHE A 386 -16.96 -7.88 -4.61
N VAL A 387 -16.41 -8.91 -5.26
CA VAL A 387 -17.09 -9.63 -6.37
C VAL A 387 -17.24 -11.14 -6.12
N GLY A 388 -16.40 -11.73 -5.27
CA GLY A 388 -16.39 -13.16 -5.01
C GLY A 388 -15.20 -13.61 -4.15
N ARG A 389 -15.08 -14.92 -3.92
CA ARG A 389 -14.04 -15.57 -3.12
C ARG A 389 -13.27 -16.61 -3.92
N THR A 390 -11.95 -16.66 -3.75
CA THR A 390 -11.03 -17.63 -4.38
C THR A 390 -10.15 -18.32 -3.33
N LEU A 391 -9.32 -19.27 -3.75
CA LEU A 391 -8.31 -19.94 -2.93
C LEU A 391 -7.25 -18.98 -2.37
N GLN A 392 -6.63 -19.38 -1.25
CA GLN A 392 -5.47 -18.68 -0.70
C GLN A 392 -4.24 -18.90 -1.58
N MET A 393 -3.60 -17.79 -1.97
CA MET A 393 -2.34 -17.78 -2.72
C MET A 393 -1.12 -17.71 -1.81
N TRP A 394 -1.33 -17.81 -0.49
CA TRP A 394 -0.29 -17.85 0.52
C TRP A 394 -0.37 -19.16 1.29
N ASN A 395 0.74 -19.87 1.37
CA ASN A 395 0.87 -21.13 2.07
C ASN A 395 2.13 -21.15 2.92
N ARG A 396 1.96 -21.03 4.24
CA ARG A 396 3.07 -20.99 5.19
C ARG A 396 3.57 -22.39 5.58
N TYR A 397 2.70 -23.38 5.57
CA TYR A 397 2.94 -24.64 6.30
C TYR A 397 3.10 -25.86 5.40
N HIS A 398 2.60 -25.81 4.16
CA HIS A 398 2.64 -26.95 3.26
C HIS A 398 3.45 -26.63 2.01
N GLU A 399 4.32 -27.57 1.64
CA GLU A 399 4.98 -27.55 0.34
C GLU A 399 3.99 -28.02 -0.72
N VAL A 400 3.54 -27.08 -1.54
CA VAL A 400 2.72 -27.35 -2.72
C VAL A 400 3.58 -27.11 -3.95
N ALA A 401 3.59 -28.05 -4.89
CA ALA A 401 4.47 -28.00 -6.06
C ALA A 401 4.32 -26.70 -6.86
N ASP A 402 3.10 -26.19 -7.00
CA ASP A 402 2.78 -24.95 -7.74
C ASP A 402 3.43 -23.69 -7.14
N PHE A 403 3.75 -23.73 -5.85
CA PHE A 403 4.40 -22.64 -5.12
C PHE A 403 5.94 -22.69 -5.27
N ALA A 404 6.49 -23.76 -5.85
CA ALA A 404 7.92 -23.93 -6.14
C ALA A 404 8.84 -23.60 -4.94
N GLY A 405 8.47 -24.07 -3.74
CA GLY A 405 9.24 -23.86 -2.51
C GLY A 405 9.16 -22.44 -1.91
N LYS A 406 8.25 -21.60 -2.40
CA LYS A 406 7.95 -20.28 -1.82
C LYS A 406 6.62 -20.31 -1.05
N PRO A 407 6.41 -19.45 -0.06
CA PRO A 407 5.11 -19.37 0.61
C PRO A 407 4.06 -18.58 -0.17
N TRP A 408 4.43 -17.85 -1.23
CA TRP A 408 3.50 -17.14 -2.11
C TRP A 408 3.40 -17.82 -3.48
N LEU A 409 2.17 -17.95 -3.99
CA LEU A 409 1.91 -18.55 -5.29
C LEU A 409 2.33 -17.60 -6.42
N LEU A 410 1.94 -16.33 -6.34
CA LEU A 410 2.05 -15.38 -7.46
C LEU A 410 3.40 -14.70 -7.55
N ARG A 411 3.84 -14.45 -8.78
CA ARG A 411 5.07 -13.74 -9.12
C ARG A 411 4.73 -12.46 -9.88
N VAL A 412 5.69 -11.54 -9.93
CA VAL A 412 5.58 -10.32 -10.73
C VAL A 412 5.31 -10.72 -12.20
N PHE A 413 4.29 -10.13 -12.82
CA PHE A 413 3.78 -10.41 -14.17
C PHE A 413 3.08 -11.76 -14.40
N ASP A 414 2.79 -12.55 -13.37
CA ASP A 414 1.90 -13.72 -13.53
C ASP A 414 0.51 -13.29 -13.98
N GLN A 415 -0.10 -13.95 -14.94
CA GLN A 415 -1.48 -13.66 -15.38
C GLN A 415 -2.48 -14.57 -14.66
N LEU A 416 -3.49 -14.03 -14.00
CA LEU A 416 -4.60 -14.76 -13.41
C LEU A 416 -5.72 -14.93 -14.42
N ARG A 417 -6.35 -16.10 -14.40
CA ARG A 417 -7.65 -16.35 -15.03
C ARG A 417 -8.56 -17.06 -14.02
N PHE A 418 -9.79 -16.58 -13.88
CA PHE A 418 -10.76 -17.27 -13.05
C PHE A 418 -11.60 -18.24 -13.86
N TYR A 419 -11.98 -19.34 -13.21
CA TYR A 419 -13.06 -20.20 -13.68
C TYR A 419 -14.14 -20.28 -12.60
N PRO A 420 -15.43 -20.26 -12.97
CA PRO A 420 -16.52 -20.21 -12.01
C PRO A 420 -16.64 -21.53 -11.25
N VAL A 421 -16.84 -21.44 -9.95
CA VAL A 421 -17.22 -22.56 -9.06
C VAL A 421 -18.31 -22.10 -8.10
N SER A 422 -19.04 -23.03 -7.51
CA SER A 422 -19.95 -22.74 -6.40
C SER A 422 -19.19 -22.56 -5.09
N ALA A 423 -19.86 -21.94 -4.10
CA ALA A 423 -19.31 -21.79 -2.75
C ALA A 423 -19.02 -23.15 -2.08
N ASP A 424 -19.86 -24.15 -2.35
CA ASP A 424 -19.71 -25.52 -1.83
C ASP A 424 -18.53 -26.25 -2.48
N GLU A 425 -18.35 -26.14 -3.80
CA GLU A 425 -17.17 -26.67 -4.50
C GLU A 425 -15.87 -26.03 -3.97
N LEU A 426 -15.90 -24.71 -3.74
CA LEU A 426 -14.75 -23.99 -3.17
C LEU A 426 -14.46 -24.41 -1.71
N ALA A 427 -15.44 -24.92 -0.98
CA ALA A 427 -15.30 -25.38 0.41
C ALA A 427 -14.91 -26.87 0.51
N THR A 428 -15.32 -27.70 -0.45
CA THR A 428 -15.20 -29.19 -0.43
C THR A 428 -13.95 -29.75 -1.10
N ASP A 429 -13.10 -28.93 -1.72
CA ASP A 429 -11.82 -29.36 -2.29
C ASP A 429 -10.54 -29.05 -1.45
N PRO A 430 -10.46 -29.38 -0.13
CA PRO A 430 -9.20 -29.28 0.64
C PRO A 430 -8.03 -30.16 0.15
N PRO A 431 -8.22 -31.38 -0.42
CA PRO A 431 -7.08 -32.25 -0.70
C PRO A 431 -6.32 -31.93 -1.99
N ARG A 432 -6.85 -31.08 -2.89
CA ARG A 432 -6.06 -30.51 -4.01
C ARG A 432 -5.40 -29.18 -3.67
N PHE A 433 -5.99 -28.39 -2.78
CA PHE A 433 -5.45 -27.12 -2.32
C PHE A 433 -5.87 -26.91 -0.85
N PRO A 434 -4.94 -26.77 0.10
CA PRO A 434 -5.26 -26.88 1.53
C PRO A 434 -6.26 -25.79 1.95
N ALA A 435 -7.52 -26.19 2.12
CA ALA A 435 -8.52 -25.39 2.83
C ALA A 435 -8.22 -25.54 4.32
N TRP A 436 -7.79 -24.45 4.96
CA TRP A 436 -7.67 -24.42 6.42
C TRP A 436 -9.07 -24.27 7.04
N PRO A 437 -9.40 -25.04 8.09
CA PRO A 437 -10.70 -24.95 8.74
C PRO A 437 -10.91 -23.56 9.36
N LEU A 438 -12.08 -22.98 9.11
CA LEU A 438 -12.57 -21.69 9.64
C LEU A 438 -12.76 -21.68 11.17
N SER A 439 -12.25 -22.67 11.91
CA SER A 439 -12.41 -22.81 13.36
C SER A 439 -11.07 -22.96 14.07
N ALA A 440 -10.40 -21.83 14.33
CA ALA A 440 -9.44 -21.72 15.43
C ALA A 440 -9.24 -20.25 15.79
N ALA A 441 -10.17 -19.72 16.58
CA ALA A 441 -9.96 -18.52 17.38
C ALA A 441 -10.42 -18.85 18.81
N HIS A 442 -9.45 -19.12 19.67
CA HIS A 442 -9.53 -18.81 21.09
C HIS A 442 -8.59 -17.66 21.35
#